data_AF-A0A522ESC1-F1
#
_entry.id   AF-A0A522ESC1-F1
#
_cell.length_a   1.000
_cell.length_b   1.000
_cell.length_c   1.000
_cell.angle_alpha   90.00
_cell.angle_beta   90.00
_cell.angle_gamma   90.00
#
_symmetry.space_group_name_H-M   'P 1'
#
loop_
_entity.id
_entity.type
_entity.pdbx_description
1 polymer ?
#
loop_
_entity_poly.entity_id
_entity_poly.type
_entity_poly.pdbx_seq_one_letter_code
_entity_poly.pdbx_strand_id
1 'polypeptide(L)' 'MRAIPALFLSIAVFTTAGWMYVIGVQFFLPNSILTSPLSHWSKWPRVDDFGMFCFIVSFLSFFAFLLTNTEDGKLKLF' A
#
# COMPACT_ATOMS: atom_id res chain seq x y z
N MET A 1 -11.75 17.90 -13.06
CA MET A 1 -12.11 16.46 -13.08
C MET A 1 -11.42 15.77 -11.90
N ARG A 2 -12.16 15.08 -11.02
CA ARG A 2 -11.62 14.45 -9.78
C ARG A 2 -10.95 13.09 -10.01
N ALA A 3 -10.52 12.78 -11.24
CA ALA A 3 -9.95 11.47 -11.59
C ALA A 3 -8.60 11.23 -10.90
N ILE A 4 -7.73 12.24 -10.87
CA ILE A 4 -6.40 12.18 -10.25
C ILE A 4 -6.47 11.85 -8.75
N PRO A 5 -7.23 12.59 -7.91
CA PRO A 5 -7.34 12.27 -6.49
C PRO A 5 -8.03 10.90 -6.26
N ALA A 6 -9.03 10.54 -7.06
CA ALA A 6 -9.67 9.23 -6.95
C ALA A 6 -8.69 8.08 -7.22
N LEU A 7 -7.78 8.23 -8.20
CA LEU A 7 -6.73 7.25 -8.48
C LEU A 7 -5.76 7.12 -7.30
N PHE A 8 -5.24 8.24 -6.78
CA PHE A 8 -4.32 8.20 -5.63
C PHE A 8 -4.96 7.58 -4.38
N LEU A 9 -6.23 7.89 -4.10
CA LEU A 9 -6.96 7.27 -3.01
C LEU A 9 -7.13 5.76 -3.22
N SER A 10 -7.50 5.34 -4.44
CA SER A 10 -7.67 3.92 -4.77
C SER A 10 -6.36 3.16 -4.59
N ILE A 11 -5.26 3.68 -5.13
CA ILE A 11 -3.93 3.08 -4.96
C ILE A 11 -3.57 3.00 -3.47
N ALA A 12 -3.79 4.07 -2.70
CA ALA A 12 -3.53 4.09 -1.27
C ALA A 12 -4.29 2.99 -0.53
N VAL A 13 -5.59 2.82 -0.81
CA VAL A 13 -6.44 1.80 -0.17
C VAL A 13 -5.99 0.39 -0.52
N PHE A 14 -5.80 0.07 -1.81
CA PHE A 14 -5.43 -1.29 -2.22
C PHE A 14 -4.02 -1.68 -1.77
N THR A 15 -3.06 -0.76 -1.80
CA THR A 15 -1.71 -1.03 -1.29
C THR A 15 -1.68 -1.12 0.24
N THR A 16 -2.53 -0.35 0.95
CA THR A 16 -2.73 -0.54 2.40
C THR A 16 -3.29 -1.92 2.72
N ALA A 17 -4.26 -2.40 1.94
CA ALA A 17 -4.80 -3.75 2.11
C ALA A 17 -3.73 -4.84 1.89
N GLY A 18 -2.85 -4.66 0.89
CA GLY A 18 -1.71 -5.53 0.66
C GLY A 18 -0.71 -5.54 1.83
N TRP A 19 -0.45 -4.38 2.45
CA TRP A 19 0.37 -4.31 3.65
C TRP A 19 -0.28 -5.00 4.86
N MET A 20 -1.58 -4.80 5.05
CA MET A 20 -2.35 -5.48 6.10
C MET A 20 -2.35 -7.00 5.94
N TYR A 21 -2.36 -7.51 4.71
CA TYR A 21 -2.16 -8.93 4.43
C TYR A 21 -0.82 -9.43 5.00
N VAL A 22 0.28 -8.71 4.76
CA VAL A 22 1.60 -9.11 5.28
C VAL A 22 1.66 -9.06 6.80
N ILE A 23 1.01 -8.07 7.44
CA ILE A 23 0.85 -8.05 8.90
C ILE A 23 0.10 -9.29 9.39
N GLY A 24 -1.00 -9.64 8.72
CA GLY A 24 -1.77 -10.84 9.03
C GLY A 24 -0.92 -12.10 8.91
N VAL A 25 -0.13 -12.23 7.84
CA VAL A 25 0.80 -13.35 7.66
C VAL A 25 1.79 -13.42 8.82
N GLN A 26 2.38 -12.29 9.22
CA GLN A 26 3.32 -12.25 10.34
C GLN A 26 2.67 -12.62 11.68
N PHE A 27 1.40 -12.27 11.88
CA PHE A 27 0.71 -12.52 13.14
C PHE A 27 0.20 -13.96 13.27
N PHE A 28 -0.26 -14.55 12.18
CA PHE A 28 -0.91 -15.87 12.18
C PHE A 28 -0.02 -17.02 11.74
N LEU A 29 1.10 -16.75 11.07
CA LEU A 29 1.99 -17.77 10.53
C LEU A 29 3.43 -17.65 11.05
N PRO A 30 4.22 -18.74 10.99
CA PRO A 30 5.64 -18.70 11.32
C PRO A 30 6.42 -17.64 10.54
N ASN A 31 7.37 -16.98 11.21
CA ASN A 31 8.23 -15.94 10.62
C ASN A 31 9.03 -16.41 9.39
N SER A 32 9.24 -17.72 9.22
CA SER A 32 9.89 -18.28 8.02
C SER A 32 9.09 -18.05 6.73
N ILE A 33 7.80 -17.72 6.83
CA ILE A 33 6.95 -17.45 5.67
C ILE A 33 7.15 -16.02 5.15
N LEU A 34 7.61 -15.09 5.98
CA LEU A 34 7.92 -13.72 5.54
C LEU A 34 9.07 -13.70 4.53
N THR A 35 10.06 -14.58 4.72
CA THR A 35 11.21 -14.71 3.81
C THR A 35 10.93 -15.61 2.61
N SER A 36 9.74 -16.21 2.56
CA SER A 36 9.31 -17.06 1.46
C SER A 36 8.96 -16.22 0.22
N PRO A 37 9.20 -16.73 -1.00
CA PRO A 37 8.71 -16.09 -2.21
C PRO A 37 7.19 -16.00 -2.22
N LEU A 38 6.67 -14.86 -2.71
CA LEU A 38 5.24 -14.60 -2.84
C LEU A 38 4.59 -15.45 -3.94
N SER A 39 5.37 -15.90 -4.93
CA SER A 39 4.90 -16.76 -6.01
C SER A 39 5.79 -17.98 -6.20
N HIS A 40 5.22 -19.08 -6.67
CA HIS A 40 5.98 -20.29 -7.01
C HIS A 40 6.88 -20.12 -8.25
N TRP A 41 6.66 -19.06 -9.04
CA TRP A 41 7.31 -18.84 -10.33
C TRP A 41 8.61 -18.05 -10.25
N SER A 42 8.86 -17.37 -9.13
CA SER A 42 10.05 -16.55 -8.93
C SER A 42 10.42 -16.50 -7.45
N LYS A 43 11.73 -16.51 -7.17
CA LYS A 43 12.27 -16.32 -5.80
C LYS A 43 11.98 -14.93 -5.24
N TRP A 44 11.61 -13.98 -6.10
CA TRP A 44 11.28 -12.60 -5.75
C TRP A 44 10.03 -12.14 -6.51
N PRO A 45 9.13 -11.34 -5.93
CA PRO A 45 9.21 -10.73 -4.59
C PRO A 45 8.97 -11.73 -3.46
N ARG A 46 9.67 -11.55 -2.33
CA ARG A 46 9.34 -12.22 -1.07
C ARG A 46 8.17 -11.51 -0.38
N VAL A 47 7.57 -12.16 0.61
CA VAL A 47 6.43 -11.59 1.35
C VAL A 47 6.82 -10.32 2.11
N ASP A 48 8.02 -10.28 2.71
CA ASP A 48 8.58 -9.10 3.36
C ASP A 48 8.81 -7.93 2.39
N ASP A 49 9.43 -8.20 1.24
CA ASP A 49 9.66 -7.21 0.19
C ASP A 49 8.32 -6.63 -0.30
N PHE A 50 7.33 -7.50 -0.57
CA PHE A 50 6.00 -7.08 -0.99
C PHE A 50 5.32 -6.16 0.05
N GLY A 51 5.39 -6.52 1.33
CA GLY A 51 4.85 -5.69 2.41
C GLY A 51 5.50 -4.32 2.48
N MET A 52 6.83 -4.25 2.34
CA MET A 52 7.56 -2.99 2.29
C MET A 52 7.12 -2.11 1.12
N PHE A 53 6.99 -2.67 -0.09
CA PHE A 53 6.51 -1.91 -1.24
C PHE A 53 5.07 -1.41 -1.05
N CYS A 54 4.19 -2.27 -0.53
CA CYS A 54 2.81 -1.89 -0.24
C CYS A 54 2.72 -0.72 0.75
N PHE A 55 3.53 -0.72 1.80
CA PHE A 55 3.60 0.39 2.76
C PHE A 55 4.11 1.69 2.13
N ILE A 56 5.20 1.62 1.36
CA ILE A 56 5.78 2.81 0.73
C ILE A 56 4.81 3.42 -0.28
N VAL A 57 4.22 2.58 -1.14
CA VAL A 57 3.28 3.03 -2.18
C VAL A 57 2.00 3.57 -1.54
N SER A 58 1.49 2.96 -0.46
CA SER A 58 0.30 3.46 0.21
C SER A 58 0.54 4.84 0.82
N PHE A 59 1.67 5.03 1.50
CA PHE A 59 2.05 6.31 2.10
C PHE A 59 2.19 7.40 1.05
N LEU A 60 2.95 7.15 -0.02
CA LEU A 60 3.15 8.13 -1.10
C LEU A 60 1.85 8.47 -1.82
N SER A 61 1.00 7.48 -2.08
CA SER A 61 -0.28 7.70 -2.77
C SER A 61 -1.25 8.48 -1.88
N PHE A 62 -1.29 8.19 -0.59
CA PHE A 62 -2.10 8.96 0.35
C PHE A 62 -1.60 10.39 0.49
N PHE A 63 -0.28 10.59 0.53
CA PHE A 63 0.31 11.92 0.55
C PHE A 63 -0.02 12.72 -0.71
N ALA A 64 0.09 12.09 -1.89
CA ALA A 64 -0.30 12.71 -3.16
C ALA A 64 -1.81 13.02 -3.22
N PHE A 65 -2.66 12.16 -2.64
CA PHE A 65 -4.08 12.43 -2.47
C PHE A 65 -4.31 13.68 -1.62
N LEU A 66 -3.62 13.84 -0.49
CA LEU A 66 -3.76 15.03 0.36
C LEU A 66 -3.31 16.29 -0.39
N LEU A 67 -2.17 16.26 -1.08
CA LEU A 67 -1.66 17.39 -1.86
C LEU A 67 -2.65 17.80 -2.96
N THR A 68 -3.24 16.84 -3.66
CA THR A 68 -4.17 17.11 -4.77
C THR A 68 -5.56 17.58 -4.30
N ASN A 69 -5.92 17.36 -3.03
CA ASN A 69 -7.18 17.82 -2.43
C ASN A 69 -7.01 18.99 -1.45
N THR A 70 -5.81 19.54 -1.31
CA THR A 70 -5.56 20.72 -0.48
C THR A 70 -5.57 21.97 -1.36
N GLU A 71 -6.63 22.77 -1.25
CA GLU A 71 -6.67 24.13 -1.81
C GLU A 71 -6.68 25.12 -0.64
N ASP A 72 -5.80 26.13 -0.67
CA ASP A 72 -5.71 27.19 0.35
C ASP A 72 -5.57 26.69 1.80
N GLY A 73 -4.87 25.57 2.00
CA GLY A 73 -4.68 24.95 3.33
C GLY A 73 -5.92 24.25 3.90
N LYS A 74 -7.00 24.12 3.10
CA LYS A 74 -8.20 23.38 3.48
C LYS A 74 -8.27 22.08 2.68
N LEU A 75 -8.42 20.98 3.41
CA LEU A 75 -8.68 19.67 2.81
C LEU A 75 -10.12 19.63 2.28
N LYS A 76 -10.30 19.63 0.96
CA LYS A 76 -11.62 19.42 0.34
C LYS A 76 -11.90 17.94 0.21
N LEU A 77 -12.58 17.38 1.20
CA LEU A 77 -12.96 15.97 1.18
C LEU A 77 -14.15 15.70 0.24
N PHE A 78 -14.99 16.70 -0.07
CA PHE A 78 -16.11 16.60 -1.02
C PHE A 78 -16.45 17.97 -1.62
#